data_AF-A0A254NKH7-F1
#
_entry.id   AF-A0A254NKH7-F1
#
_cell.length_a   1.000
_cell.length_b   1.000
_cell.length_c   1.000
_cell.angle_alpha   90.00
_cell.angle_beta   90.00
_cell.angle_gamma   90.00
#
_symmetry.space_group_name_H-M   'P 1'
#
loop_
_entity.id
_entity.type
_entity.pdbx_description
1 polymer ?
#
loop_
_entity_poly.entity_id
_entity_poly.type
_entity_poly.pdbx_seq_one_letter_code
_entity_poly.pdbx_strand_id
1 'polypeptide(L)'
;MYTYKAISEEDLTLGFSKFLDTGIYAGEESAKFRGSLLTLFGEPLYQSDNAEGAYHYVIEVSHDTSKWHFMVYDGPSGPAIGYDRKENQPNAIESAKALLEKIRETPPSDFNEVIYYEDFGSKITYGCKNGECFYKEENEESH
;
A
#
# COMPACT_ATOMS: atom_id res chain seq x y z
N MET A 1 14.81 11.87 -13.14
CA MET A 1 13.37 11.81 -12.79
C MET A 1 13.02 10.38 -12.44
N TYR A 2 12.26 10.16 -11.36
CA TYR A 2 11.81 8.81 -10.99
C TYR A 2 10.69 8.32 -11.91
N THR A 3 10.71 7.03 -12.21
CA THR A 3 9.63 6.31 -12.89
C THR A 3 9.18 5.15 -12.02
N TYR A 4 7.91 4.77 -12.15
CA TYR A 4 7.24 3.83 -11.25
C TYR A 4 6.46 2.82 -12.09
N LYS A 5 6.61 1.52 -11.77
CA LYS A 5 5.93 0.45 -12.49
C LYS A 5 5.57 -0.67 -11.53
N ALA A 6 4.32 -1.12 -11.53
CA ALA A 6 3.93 -2.36 -10.87
C ALA A 6 4.45 -3.58 -11.66
N ILE A 7 4.98 -4.56 -10.95
CA ILE A 7 5.56 -5.79 -11.49
C ILE A 7 5.05 -7.02 -10.74
N SER A 8 5.29 -8.22 -11.28
CA SER A 8 4.75 -9.48 -10.76
C SER A 8 5.77 -10.25 -9.92
N GLU A 9 5.30 -11.24 -9.14
CA GLU A 9 6.17 -12.14 -8.37
C GLU A 9 7.06 -13.03 -9.25
N GLU A 10 6.62 -13.39 -10.47
CA GLU A 10 7.46 -14.14 -11.42
C GLU A 10 8.74 -13.37 -11.79
N ASP A 11 8.71 -12.04 -11.65
CA ASP A 11 9.84 -11.19 -11.93
C ASP A 11 10.93 -11.27 -10.84
N LEU A 12 10.62 -11.75 -9.61
CA LEU A 12 11.48 -11.53 -8.43
C LEU A 12 11.34 -12.57 -7.30
N THR A 13 12.47 -13.13 -6.82
CA THR A 13 12.54 -13.87 -5.54
C THR A 13 13.01 -12.94 -4.41
N LEU A 14 12.11 -12.20 -3.77
CA LEU A 14 12.47 -11.16 -2.79
C LEU A 14 11.94 -11.42 -1.38
N GLY A 15 12.77 -11.11 -0.37
CA GLY A 15 12.42 -11.20 1.04
C GLY A 15 12.13 -9.82 1.63
N PHE A 16 11.01 -9.22 1.24
CA PHE A 16 10.66 -7.87 1.69
C PHE A 16 10.43 -7.80 3.21
N SER A 17 10.95 -6.74 3.83
CA SER A 17 10.69 -6.41 5.23
C SER A 17 10.36 -4.92 5.35
N LYS A 18 9.59 -4.51 6.39
CA LYS A 18 9.26 -3.10 6.62
C LYS A 18 10.52 -2.23 6.55
N PHE A 19 10.48 -1.24 5.67
CA PHE A 19 11.62 -0.39 5.34
C PHE A 19 11.33 1.08 5.58
N LEU A 20 10.15 1.56 5.17
CA LEU A 20 9.67 2.90 5.41
C LEU A 20 8.26 2.85 6.01
N ASP A 21 8.07 3.62 7.09
CA ASP A 21 6.75 3.90 7.64
C ASP A 21 6.10 5.04 6.84
N THR A 22 4.83 4.86 6.44
CA THR A 22 4.10 5.86 5.66
C THR A 22 3.56 7.00 6.53
N GLY A 23 3.48 6.80 7.85
CA GLY A 23 2.77 7.67 8.79
C GLY A 23 1.25 7.66 8.59
N ILE A 24 0.72 6.68 7.84
CA ILE A 24 -0.71 6.53 7.55
C ILE A 24 -1.26 5.46 8.48
N TYR A 25 -2.32 5.80 9.20
CA TYR A 25 -3.03 4.92 10.12
C TYR A 25 -4.40 4.55 9.52
N ALA A 26 -5.07 3.58 10.15
CA ALA A 26 -6.44 3.23 9.79
C ALA A 26 -7.35 4.47 9.83
N GLY A 27 -8.11 4.68 8.75
CA GLY A 27 -8.96 5.86 8.58
C GLY A 27 -9.12 6.26 7.12
N GLU A 28 -9.64 7.46 6.88
CA GLU A 28 -9.82 7.99 5.51
C GLU A 28 -8.48 8.12 4.75
N GLU A 29 -7.37 8.33 5.46
CA GLU A 29 -6.03 8.40 4.86
C GLU A 29 -5.56 7.03 4.33
N SER A 30 -5.94 5.91 4.96
CA SER A 30 -5.63 4.58 4.41
C SER A 30 -6.48 4.30 3.17
N ALA A 31 -7.75 4.73 3.18
CA ALA A 31 -8.61 4.67 1.99
C ALA A 31 -8.02 5.50 0.84
N LYS A 32 -7.58 6.73 1.12
CA LYS A 32 -6.90 7.59 0.13
C LYS A 32 -5.64 6.94 -0.41
N PHE A 33 -4.80 6.37 0.44
CA PHE A 33 -3.59 5.67 0.02
C PHE A 33 -3.89 4.51 -0.93
N ARG A 34 -4.88 3.66 -0.60
CA ARG A 34 -5.36 2.57 -1.45
C ARG A 34 -5.90 3.08 -2.78
N GLY A 35 -6.74 4.11 -2.76
CA GLY A 35 -7.28 4.72 -3.98
C GLY A 35 -6.19 5.32 -4.88
N SER A 36 -5.16 5.94 -4.32
CA SER A 36 -4.02 6.48 -5.06
C SER A 36 -3.17 5.38 -5.71
N LEU A 37 -3.01 4.23 -5.02
CA LEU A 37 -2.36 3.06 -5.62
C LEU A 37 -3.17 2.50 -6.79
N LEU A 38 -4.49 2.41 -6.66
CA LEU A 38 -5.38 2.00 -7.77
C LEU A 38 -5.23 2.94 -8.98
N THR A 39 -5.17 4.26 -8.75
CA THR A 39 -4.93 5.24 -9.83
C THR A 39 -3.59 5.03 -10.53
N LEU A 40 -2.52 4.77 -9.77
CA LEU A 40 -1.16 4.67 -10.30
C LEU A 40 -0.89 3.32 -10.98
N PHE A 41 -1.42 2.24 -10.42
CA PHE A 41 -0.93 0.89 -10.67
C PHE A 41 -2.04 -0.10 -11.00
N GLY A 42 -3.31 0.28 -10.88
CA GLY A 42 -4.44 -0.64 -11.03
C GLY A 42 -4.53 -1.62 -9.86
N GLU A 43 -5.04 -2.82 -10.14
CA GLU A 43 -5.25 -3.86 -9.12
C GLU A 43 -3.94 -4.34 -8.48
N PRO A 44 -3.97 -4.72 -7.19
CA PRO A 44 -2.79 -5.21 -6.50
C PRO A 44 -2.38 -6.61 -7.00
N LEU A 45 -1.13 -6.99 -6.70
CA LEU A 45 -0.65 -8.35 -6.98
C LEU A 45 -1.38 -9.39 -6.12
N TYR A 46 -1.72 -8.99 -4.89
CA TYR A 46 -2.46 -9.78 -3.94
C TYR A 46 -3.50 -8.92 -3.25
N GLN A 47 -4.66 -9.50 -2.98
CA GLN A 47 -5.75 -8.89 -2.23
C GLN A 47 -6.46 -9.96 -1.41
N SER A 48 -6.91 -9.59 -0.21
CA SER A 48 -7.79 -10.38 0.63
C SER A 48 -8.74 -9.48 1.41
N ASP A 49 -9.70 -10.11 2.10
CA ASP A 49 -10.60 -9.44 3.03
C ASP A 49 -10.03 -9.38 4.45
N ASN A 50 -8.81 -9.86 4.72
CA ASN A 50 -8.16 -9.74 6.02
C ASN A 50 -7.48 -8.37 6.17
N ALA A 51 -7.89 -7.57 7.16
CA ALA A 51 -7.33 -6.23 7.42
C ALA A 51 -5.83 -6.24 7.75
N GLU A 52 -5.30 -7.35 8.27
CA GLU A 52 -3.89 -7.52 8.59
C GLU A 52 -3.02 -7.93 7.39
N GLY A 53 -3.64 -8.10 6.23
CA GLY A 53 -2.99 -8.43 4.97
C GLY A 53 -3.92 -8.13 3.81
N ALA A 54 -4.44 -6.90 3.74
CA ALA A 54 -5.54 -6.58 2.83
C ALA A 54 -5.08 -6.60 1.37
N TYR A 55 -3.88 -6.08 1.09
CA TYR A 55 -3.31 -6.10 -0.25
C TYR A 55 -1.80 -5.91 -0.25
N HIS A 56 -1.15 -6.25 -1.37
CA HIS A 56 0.17 -5.75 -1.67
C HIS A 56 0.45 -5.58 -3.18
N TYR A 57 1.38 -4.68 -3.47
CA TYR A 57 1.98 -4.44 -4.78
C TYR A 57 3.49 -4.68 -4.70
N VAL A 58 4.10 -5.06 -5.81
CA VAL A 58 5.55 -4.90 -6.01
C VAL A 58 5.77 -3.80 -7.03
N ILE A 59 6.49 -2.74 -6.64
CA ILE A 59 6.73 -1.54 -7.43
C ILE A 59 8.22 -1.42 -7.74
N GLU A 60 8.56 -1.44 -9.03
CA GLU A 60 9.87 -1.00 -9.53
C GLU A 60 9.90 0.53 -9.57
N VAL A 61 10.88 1.10 -8.88
CA VAL A 61 11.23 2.52 -8.95
C VAL A 61 12.54 2.61 -9.72
N SER A 62 12.56 3.38 -10.82
CA SER A 62 13.77 3.56 -11.63
C SER A 62 14.20 5.03 -11.69
N HIS A 63 15.50 5.28 -11.57
CA HIS A 63 16.11 6.59 -11.77
C HIS A 63 17.50 6.43 -12.39
N ASP A 64 17.72 7.07 -13.54
CA ASP A 64 18.92 6.90 -14.35
C ASP A 64 19.15 5.41 -14.70
N THR A 65 20.26 4.83 -14.22
CA THR A 65 20.58 3.40 -14.40
C THR A 65 20.19 2.54 -13.19
N SER A 66 19.68 3.15 -12.12
CA SER A 66 19.37 2.47 -10.86
C SER A 66 17.90 2.03 -10.81
N LYS A 67 17.67 0.88 -10.17
CA LYS A 67 16.35 0.26 -10.01
C LYS A 67 16.19 -0.29 -8.61
N TRP A 68 15.10 0.07 -7.94
CA TRP A 68 14.74 -0.43 -6.62
C TRP A 68 13.38 -1.10 -6.68
N HIS A 69 13.22 -2.20 -5.96
CA HIS A 69 11.95 -2.90 -5.86
C HIS A 69 11.40 -2.73 -4.45
N PHE A 70 10.17 -2.25 -4.35
CA PHE A 70 9.50 -2.05 -3.07
C PHE A 70 8.19 -2.83 -3.04
N MET A 71 7.92 -3.48 -1.92
CA MET A 71 6.59 -4.01 -1.65
C MET A 71 5.76 -2.93 -0.96
N VAL A 72 4.67 -2.48 -1.56
CA VAL A 72 3.74 -1.55 -0.92
C VAL A 72 2.53 -2.35 -0.47
N TYR A 73 2.24 -2.37 0.82
CA TYR A 73 1.24 -3.26 1.41
C TYR A 73 0.46 -2.59 2.52
N ASP A 74 -0.69 -3.15 2.85
CA ASP A 74 -1.45 -2.84 4.05
C ASP A 74 -1.45 -4.06 4.97
N GLY A 75 -1.02 -3.85 6.21
CA GLY A 75 -0.78 -4.90 7.19
C GLY A 75 -1.26 -4.49 8.59
N PRO A 76 -0.86 -5.21 9.65
CA PRO A 76 -1.42 -5.01 10.99
C PRO A 76 -1.24 -3.58 11.56
N SER A 77 -0.21 -2.87 11.10
CA SER A 77 0.07 -1.50 11.52
C SER A 77 -0.42 -0.42 10.54
N GLY A 78 -1.22 -0.81 9.54
CA GLY A 78 -1.59 0.05 8.41
C GLY A 78 -0.57 0.03 7.26
N PRO A 79 -0.73 0.94 6.28
CA PRO A 79 0.06 0.94 5.05
C PRO A 79 1.56 1.13 5.27
N ALA A 80 2.37 0.34 4.59
CA ALA A 80 3.82 0.36 4.71
C ALA A 80 4.54 0.11 3.38
N ILE A 81 5.82 0.49 3.33
CA ILE A 81 6.71 0.17 2.22
C ILE A 81 7.81 -0.75 2.73
N GLY A 82 7.89 -1.94 2.14
CA GLY A 82 8.92 -2.95 2.37
C GLY A 82 10.02 -2.92 1.31
N TYR A 83 11.21 -3.33 1.70
CA TYR A 83 12.40 -3.42 0.84
C TYR A 83 13.19 -4.69 1.18
N ASP A 84 13.79 -5.33 0.17
CA ASP A 84 14.77 -6.40 0.41
C ASP A 84 16.11 -5.79 0.77
N ARG A 85 16.40 -5.73 2.08
CA ARG A 85 17.64 -5.16 2.61
C ARG A 85 18.90 -5.92 2.16
N LYS A 86 18.78 -7.14 1.62
CA LYS A 86 19.93 -7.89 1.08
C LYS A 86 20.48 -7.23 -0.19
N GLU A 87 19.65 -6.52 -0.94
CA GLU A 87 20.10 -5.79 -2.13
C GLU A 87 21.04 -4.62 -1.77
N ASN A 88 20.86 -4.02 -0.58
CA ASN A 88 21.67 -2.92 -0.02
C ASN A 88 22.06 -1.84 -1.05
N GLN A 89 21.12 -1.45 -1.93
CA GLN A 89 21.39 -0.49 -2.98
C GLN A 89 21.48 0.94 -2.42
N PRO A 90 22.41 1.77 -2.91
CA PRO A 90 22.46 3.18 -2.53
C PRO A 90 21.15 3.89 -2.89
N ASN A 91 20.79 4.90 -2.11
CA ASN A 91 19.61 5.74 -2.30
C ASN A 91 18.24 5.00 -2.25
N ALA A 92 18.19 3.82 -1.63
CA ALA A 92 16.94 3.08 -1.46
C ALA A 92 15.91 3.85 -0.60
N ILE A 93 16.35 4.59 0.42
CA ILE A 93 15.44 5.36 1.28
C ILE A 93 14.90 6.61 0.56
N GLU A 94 15.73 7.29 -0.23
CA GLU A 94 15.33 8.44 -1.05
C GLU A 94 14.35 8.03 -2.14
N SER A 95 14.58 6.88 -2.80
CA SER A 95 13.65 6.34 -3.81
C SER A 95 12.32 5.88 -3.20
N ALA A 96 12.33 5.25 -2.01
CA ALA A 96 11.11 4.91 -1.29
C ALA A 96 10.30 6.15 -0.88
N LYS A 97 10.98 7.21 -0.42
CA LYS A 97 10.33 8.51 -0.12
C LYS A 97 9.73 9.15 -1.36
N ALA A 98 10.44 9.09 -2.50
CA ALA A 98 9.92 9.59 -3.77
C ALA A 98 8.70 8.81 -4.27
N LEU A 99 8.62 7.50 -3.99
CA LEU A 99 7.41 6.70 -4.23
C LEU A 99 6.27 7.11 -3.31
N LEU A 100 6.54 7.27 -2.01
CA LEU A 100 5.51 7.70 -1.04
C LEU A 100 4.92 9.07 -1.38
N GLU A 101 5.76 10.06 -1.71
CA GLU A 101 5.29 11.39 -2.13
C GLU A 101 4.47 11.29 -3.41
N LYS A 102 4.90 10.48 -4.40
CA LYS A 102 4.13 10.26 -5.61
C LYS A 102 2.73 9.68 -5.32
N ILE A 103 2.62 8.74 -4.38
CA ILE A 103 1.33 8.18 -3.96
C ILE A 103 0.48 9.28 -3.31
N ARG A 104 1.04 10.06 -2.37
CA ARG A 104 0.33 11.14 -1.66
C ARG A 104 -0.20 12.24 -2.57
N GLU A 105 0.55 12.60 -3.61
CA GLU A 105 0.16 13.62 -4.59
C GLU A 105 -0.87 13.12 -5.59
N THR A 106 -1.08 11.81 -5.70
CA THR A 106 -1.96 11.23 -6.72
C THR A 106 -3.41 11.23 -6.24
N PRO A 107 -4.36 11.83 -7.00
CA PRO A 107 -5.78 11.73 -6.69
C PRO A 107 -6.25 10.25 -6.64
N PRO A 108 -7.03 9.86 -5.62
CA PRO A 108 -7.48 8.50 -5.49
C PRO A 108 -8.55 8.14 -6.53
N SER A 109 -8.53 6.90 -7.01
CA SER A 109 -9.61 6.33 -7.79
C SER A 109 -10.78 5.94 -6.89
N ASP A 110 -11.97 5.88 -7.48
CA ASP A 110 -13.15 5.43 -6.78
C ASP A 110 -13.08 3.92 -6.51
N PHE A 111 -13.33 3.53 -5.27
CA PHE A 111 -13.44 2.12 -4.85
C PHE A 111 -14.26 2.01 -3.56
N ASN A 112 -14.72 0.80 -3.27
CA ASN A 112 -15.46 0.48 -2.05
C ASN A 112 -15.18 -0.97 -1.67
N GLU A 113 -14.49 -1.17 -0.55
CA GLU A 113 -14.04 -2.48 -0.07
C GLU A 113 -14.55 -2.72 1.36
N VAL A 114 -14.73 -4.00 1.67
CA VAL A 114 -15.04 -4.49 3.01
C VAL A 114 -13.93 -5.45 3.41
N ILE A 115 -13.28 -5.17 4.54
CA ILE A 115 -12.25 -6.00 5.15
C ILE A 115 -12.60 -6.29 6.61
N TYR A 116 -11.99 -7.32 7.19
CA TYR A 116 -12.27 -7.82 8.52
C TYR A 116 -11.00 -7.81 9.36
N TYR A 117 -11.07 -7.20 10.53
CA TYR A 117 -10.03 -7.29 11.54
C TYR A 117 -10.43 -8.39 12.52
N GLU A 118 -9.98 -9.62 12.25
CA GLU A 118 -10.39 -10.82 12.99
C GLU A 118 -10.07 -10.73 14.48
N ASP A 119 -8.88 -10.24 14.84
CA ASP A 119 -8.45 -10.09 16.24
C ASP A 119 -9.37 -9.20 17.08
N PHE A 120 -10.05 -8.24 16.45
CA PHE A 120 -11.00 -7.33 17.10
C PHE A 120 -12.46 -7.65 16.82
N GLY A 121 -12.75 -8.64 15.96
CA GLY A 121 -14.11 -8.90 15.49
C GLY A 121 -14.74 -7.69 14.78
N SER A 122 -13.91 -6.89 14.10
CA SER A 122 -14.34 -5.66 13.45
C SER A 122 -14.55 -5.87 11.95
N LYS A 123 -15.63 -5.29 11.43
CA LYS A 123 -15.85 -5.10 10.00
C LYS A 123 -15.50 -3.66 9.63
N ILE A 124 -14.63 -3.50 8.65
CA ILE A 124 -14.23 -2.20 8.12
C ILE A 124 -14.80 -2.05 6.71
N THR A 125 -15.50 -0.95 6.46
CA THR A 125 -15.96 -0.53 5.14
C THR A 125 -15.27 0.78 4.79
N TYR A 126 -14.50 0.80 3.71
CA TYR A 126 -13.67 1.95 3.34
C TYR A 126 -13.54 2.08 1.83
N GLY A 127 -13.23 3.29 1.37
CA GLY A 127 -13.23 3.58 -0.06
C GLY A 127 -13.05 5.06 -0.36
N CYS A 128 -13.09 5.38 -1.66
CA CYS A 128 -13.20 6.76 -2.13
C CYS A 128 -14.31 6.85 -3.19
N LYS A 129 -14.99 8.00 -3.23
CA LYS A 129 -16.05 8.28 -4.19
C LYS A 129 -16.01 9.74 -4.58
N ASN A 130 -15.86 10.03 -5.88
CA ASN A 130 -15.72 11.38 -6.41
C ASN A 130 -14.65 12.22 -5.70
N GLY A 131 -13.53 11.60 -5.32
CA GLY A 131 -12.41 12.26 -4.63
C GLY A 131 -12.59 12.45 -3.11
N GLU A 132 -13.72 12.05 -2.53
CA GLU A 132 -13.95 12.03 -1.08
C GLU A 132 -13.76 10.59 -0.56
N CYS A 133 -12.88 10.40 0.42
CA CYS A 133 -12.61 9.09 1.00
C CYS A 133 -13.35 8.89 2.31
N PHE A 134 -13.75 7.65 2.58
CA PHE A 134 -14.52 7.27 3.76
C PHE A 134 -13.90 6.03 4.42
N TYR A 135 -14.07 5.94 5.73
CA TYR A 135 -13.70 4.78 6.54
C TYR A 135 -14.73 4.61 7.65
N LYS A 136 -15.24 3.40 7.80
CA LYS A 136 -16.16 3.03 8.89
C LYS A 136 -15.76 1.67 9.45
N GLU A 137 -15.51 1.62 10.74
CA GLU A 137 -15.29 0.39 11.48
C GLU A 137 -16.50 0.11 12.38
N GLU A 138 -17.01 -1.10 12.31
CA GLU A 138 -18.13 -1.62 13.09
C GLU A 138 -17.66 -2.87 13.83
N ASN A 139 -17.74 -2.86 15.16
CA ASN A 139 -17.45 -4.05 15.95
C ASN A 139 -18.72 -4.91 16.00
N GLU A 140 -18.57 -6.24 15.95
CA GLU A 140 -19.67 -7.09 16.39
C GLU A 140 -19.89 -6.83 17.89
N GLU A 141 -20.97 -6.13 18.24
CA GLU A 141 -21.36 -5.97 19.64
C GLU A 141 -21.52 -7.36 20.25
N SER A 142 -20.76 -7.64 21.30
CA SER A 142 -21.00 -8.77 22.18
C SER A 142 -22.37 -8.61 22.82
N HIS A 143 -23.37 -9.27 22.23
CA HIS A 143 -24.70 -9.47 22.82
C HIS A 143 -24.63 -10.26 24.13
#